data_AF-A0A7L1NRU2-F1
#
_entry.id   AF-A0A7L1NRU2-F1
#
_cell.length_a   1.000
_cell.length_b   1.000
_cell.length_c   1.000
_cell.angle_alpha   90.00
_cell.angle_beta   90.00
_cell.angle_gamma   90.00
#
_symmetry.space_group_name_H-M   'P 1'
#
loop_
_entity.id
_entity.type
_entity.pdbx_description
1 polymer ?
#
loop_
_entity_poly.entity_id
_entity_poly.type
_entity_poly.pdbx_seq_one_letter_code
_entity_poly.pdbx_strand_id
1 'polypeptide(L)'
;LETVYKIYCASYDHALLLVESYRKDPRLQEEILETLSATVPHTGASDLSFFLVMPVQRVTKYPLLLGKILENTPTNTSAYEALQAAVRAMAQVNTNINEYKRRREVATKYNKAEQLTLRDRLARLNTHSIAKKTTRLSRLLMHETGIVAKTEDREYDELEEKFQCLVSSVSALKENVASYLGHLEAFLLPTPHKCELQLDEGPAQQYHHFAEYLQCTVFPEFKQRLDRVVCQPLCSLLDMLVGPQQLVKKRLDKLLDYEEILERKSEMGSVTYNEEAAMNTYLAINALLVAELPRFIQVALQLLEQILRSLSALLRDLAAQVLHQAEKELEQMPHGHMPLPSFWKMVEDTLQDSASQMCAFCQTFETVTPSPVIQPLNPAEERKILSLVSKHGPDKLYQVTSNISGSRDLDLTLQRGQIVALLQSMDTKGNTNRWLVDAGGPRGFVPAGKLQPYCPVQSQQPVMQMLALESSTERRRHSYASPEAPRPQGATFIPAFQVVAGFSFAARSPQEITLQAGQPVIVLEPHDKKGSADWSLVEVNGQRGYVPSSYLVTVPVQEPTGWSLPV
;
A
#
# COMPACT_ATOMS: atom_id res chain seq x y z
N LEU A 1 6.61 -43.03 -25.36
CA LEU A 1 5.22 -42.79 -25.83
C LEU A 1 4.50 -41.78 -24.94
N GLU A 2 4.40 -42.04 -23.63
CA GLU A 2 3.70 -41.18 -22.66
C GLU A 2 4.12 -39.70 -22.72
N THR A 3 5.42 -39.40 -22.71
CA THR A 3 5.95 -38.02 -22.70
C THR A 3 5.42 -37.14 -23.84
N VAL A 4 5.24 -37.72 -25.03
CA VAL A 4 4.76 -36.98 -26.21
C VAL A 4 3.23 -36.87 -26.18
N TYR A 5 2.55 -37.99 -25.94
CA TYR A 5 1.08 -38.03 -25.98
C TYR A 5 0.43 -37.24 -24.84
N LYS A 6 1.04 -37.17 -23.64
CA LYS A 6 0.47 -36.39 -22.54
C LYS A 6 0.37 -34.90 -22.87
N ILE A 7 1.39 -34.33 -23.52
CA ILE A 7 1.42 -32.93 -23.93
C ILE A 7 0.41 -32.68 -25.05
N TYR A 8 0.37 -33.57 -26.04
CA TYR A 8 -0.57 -33.48 -27.16
C TYR A 8 -2.02 -33.55 -26.68
N CYS A 9 -2.40 -34.61 -25.95
CA CYS A 9 -3.77 -34.81 -25.46
C CYS A 9 -4.22 -33.68 -24.52
N ALA A 10 -3.32 -33.13 -23.71
CA ALA A 10 -3.65 -32.00 -22.84
C ALA A 10 -3.78 -30.67 -23.58
N SER A 11 -3.25 -30.55 -24.79
CA SER A 11 -3.34 -29.34 -25.64
C SER A 11 -4.42 -29.47 -26.73
N TYR A 12 -5.02 -30.65 -26.87
CA TYR A 12 -5.96 -30.97 -27.95
C TYR A 12 -7.13 -29.98 -28.02
N ASP A 13 -7.75 -29.66 -26.89
CA ASP A 13 -8.88 -28.73 -26.84
C ASP A 13 -8.47 -27.30 -27.27
N HIS A 14 -7.23 -26.88 -26.97
CA HIS A 14 -6.70 -25.60 -27.46
C HIS A 14 -6.43 -25.62 -28.97
N ALA A 15 -5.93 -26.73 -29.50
CA ALA A 15 -5.73 -26.90 -30.93
C ALA A 15 -7.07 -26.85 -31.69
N LEU A 16 -8.14 -27.41 -31.13
CA LEU A 16 -9.49 -27.29 -31.70
C LEU A 16 -10.00 -25.85 -31.69
N LEU A 17 -9.83 -25.11 -30.59
CA LEU A 17 -10.20 -23.68 -30.53
C LEU A 17 -9.43 -22.84 -31.58
N LEU A 18 -8.17 -23.18 -31.83
CA LEU A 18 -7.38 -22.53 -32.87
C LEU A 18 -7.93 -22.83 -34.27
N VAL A 19 -8.27 -24.09 -34.56
CA VAL A 19 -8.94 -24.47 -35.82
C VAL A 19 -10.29 -23.75 -35.98
N GLU A 20 -11.08 -23.62 -34.91
CA GLU A 20 -12.31 -22.82 -34.93
C GLU A 20 -12.06 -21.34 -35.21
N SER A 21 -10.96 -20.78 -34.69
CA SER A 21 -10.57 -19.41 -35.01
C SER A 21 -10.22 -19.23 -36.49
N TYR A 22 -9.57 -20.23 -37.11
CA TYR A 22 -9.22 -20.21 -38.53
C TYR A 22 -10.44 -20.32 -39.44
N ARG A 23 -11.50 -21.02 -39.02
CA ARG A 23 -12.77 -21.04 -39.76
C ARG A 23 -13.44 -19.67 -39.90
N LYS A 24 -13.02 -18.68 -39.11
CA LYS A 24 -13.53 -17.30 -39.21
C LYS A 24 -12.86 -16.51 -40.35
N ASP A 25 -11.74 -16.99 -40.88
CA ASP A 25 -11.03 -16.39 -42.02
C ASP A 25 -11.25 -17.24 -43.29
N PRO A 26 -12.04 -16.74 -44.26
CA PRO A 26 -12.35 -17.48 -45.48
C PRO A 26 -11.13 -17.81 -46.34
N ARG A 27 -10.11 -16.95 -46.36
CA ARG A 27 -8.89 -17.16 -47.17
C ARG A 27 -8.05 -18.29 -46.61
N LEU A 28 -7.86 -18.29 -45.30
CA LEU A 28 -7.13 -19.35 -44.62
C LEU A 28 -7.88 -20.68 -44.72
N GLN A 29 -9.21 -20.65 -44.67
CA GLN A 29 -10.04 -21.84 -44.86
C GLN A 29 -9.90 -22.44 -46.27
N GLU A 30 -9.88 -21.60 -47.31
CA GLU A 30 -9.65 -22.01 -48.70
C GLU A 30 -8.27 -22.67 -48.86
N GLU A 31 -7.21 -22.03 -48.37
CA GLU A 31 -5.84 -22.56 -48.42
C GLU A 31 -5.70 -23.91 -47.67
N ILE A 32 -6.35 -24.04 -46.51
CA ILE A 32 -6.37 -25.30 -45.75
C ILE A 32 -7.06 -26.40 -46.55
N LEU A 33 -8.21 -26.12 -47.17
CA LEU A 33 -8.95 -27.10 -47.97
C LEU A 33 -8.18 -27.52 -49.22
N GLU A 34 -7.59 -26.57 -49.93
CA GLU A 34 -6.73 -26.86 -51.08
C GLU A 34 -5.55 -27.75 -50.67
N THR A 35 -4.86 -27.41 -49.58
CA THR A 35 -3.75 -28.20 -49.05
C THR A 35 -4.20 -29.61 -48.67
N LEU A 36 -5.35 -29.76 -48.00
CA LEU A 36 -5.90 -31.07 -47.63
C LEU A 36 -6.23 -31.91 -48.87
N SER A 37 -6.84 -31.29 -49.89
CA SER A 37 -7.17 -31.97 -51.15
C SER A 37 -5.92 -32.44 -51.90
N ALA A 38 -4.82 -31.68 -51.84
CA ALA A 38 -3.57 -32.01 -52.51
C ALA A 38 -2.76 -33.07 -51.74
N THR A 39 -2.69 -32.98 -50.41
CA THR A 39 -1.81 -33.82 -49.58
C THR A 39 -2.44 -35.13 -49.14
N VAL A 40 -3.76 -35.17 -48.95
CA VAL A 40 -4.49 -36.32 -48.40
C VAL A 40 -5.84 -36.53 -49.11
N PRO A 41 -5.85 -36.72 -50.45
CA PRO A 41 -7.08 -36.80 -51.24
C PRO A 41 -7.98 -38.00 -50.87
N HIS A 42 -7.39 -39.05 -50.30
CA HIS A 42 -8.08 -40.32 -50.03
C HIS A 42 -8.77 -40.39 -48.67
N THR A 43 -8.57 -39.41 -47.78
CA THR A 43 -9.11 -39.46 -46.41
C THR A 43 -10.50 -38.84 -46.27
N GLY A 44 -10.99 -38.12 -47.29
CA GLY A 44 -12.30 -37.45 -47.24
C GLY A 44 -12.43 -36.42 -46.10
N ALA A 45 -11.30 -35.89 -45.61
CA ALA A 45 -11.26 -35.03 -44.45
C ALA A 45 -11.63 -33.58 -44.85
N SER A 46 -12.71 -33.06 -44.29
CA SER A 46 -13.19 -31.70 -44.57
C SER A 46 -12.52 -30.63 -43.72
N ASP A 47 -11.75 -31.02 -42.69
CA ASP A 47 -11.00 -30.10 -41.85
C ASP A 47 -9.80 -30.76 -41.16
N LEU A 48 -9.00 -29.94 -40.48
CA LEU A 48 -7.85 -30.39 -39.70
C LEU A 48 -8.25 -31.17 -38.44
N SER A 49 -9.48 -31.00 -37.92
CA SER A 49 -9.97 -31.64 -36.70
C SER A 49 -9.91 -33.17 -36.81
N PHE A 50 -10.20 -33.71 -38.00
CA PHE A 50 -10.10 -35.14 -38.29
C PHE A 50 -8.69 -35.69 -38.00
N PHE A 51 -7.63 -35.00 -38.43
CA PHE A 51 -6.26 -35.44 -38.17
C PHE A 51 -5.84 -35.20 -36.72
N LEU A 52 -6.32 -34.10 -36.13
CA LEU A 52 -5.98 -33.75 -34.76
C LEU A 52 -6.51 -34.76 -33.73
N VAL A 53 -7.65 -35.41 -34.01
CA VAL A 53 -8.22 -36.41 -33.09
C VAL A 53 -7.52 -37.78 -33.20
N MET A 54 -6.85 -38.07 -34.32
CA MET A 54 -6.25 -39.40 -34.57
C MET A 54 -5.25 -39.81 -33.48
N PRO A 55 -4.29 -38.98 -33.02
CA PRO A 55 -3.40 -39.38 -31.94
C PRO A 55 -4.15 -39.70 -30.64
N VAL A 56 -5.17 -38.90 -30.28
CA VAL A 56 -6.00 -39.12 -29.09
C VAL A 56 -6.70 -40.48 -29.16
N GLN A 57 -7.25 -40.84 -30.32
CA GLN A 57 -7.88 -42.15 -30.53
C GLN A 57 -6.86 -43.30 -30.60
N ARG A 58 -5.67 -43.05 -31.16
CA ARG A 58 -4.68 -44.11 -31.39
C ARG A 58 -4.08 -44.61 -30.09
N VAL A 59 -3.79 -43.70 -29.17
CA VAL A 59 -3.22 -44.06 -27.86
C VAL A 59 -4.21 -44.87 -27.02
N THR A 60 -5.51 -44.57 -27.11
CA THR A 60 -6.57 -45.31 -26.42
C THR A 60 -6.86 -46.69 -27.04
N LYS A 61 -6.59 -46.86 -28.34
CA LYS A 61 -6.77 -48.15 -29.05
C LYS A 61 -5.68 -49.19 -28.78
N TYR A 62 -4.44 -48.78 -28.50
CA TYR A 62 -3.34 -49.73 -28.29
C TYR A 62 -3.60 -50.80 -27.21
N PRO A 63 -4.08 -50.48 -25.98
CA PRO A 63 -4.37 -51.53 -25.00
C PRO A 63 -5.50 -52.47 -25.44
N LEU A 64 -6.48 -51.98 -26.20
CA LEU A 64 -7.58 -52.80 -26.72
C LEU A 64 -7.08 -53.81 -27.76
N LEU A 65 -6.22 -53.35 -28.69
CA LEU A 65 -5.64 -54.19 -29.73
C LEU A 65 -4.69 -55.23 -29.13
N LEU A 66 -3.81 -54.82 -28.22
CA LEU A 66 -2.91 -55.74 -27.51
C LEU A 66 -3.69 -56.74 -26.65
N GLY A 67 -4.78 -56.29 -26.01
CA GLY A 67 -5.68 -57.15 -25.24
C GLY A 67 -6.31 -58.22 -26.13
N LYS A 68 -6.76 -57.84 -27.33
CA LYS A 68 -7.33 -58.80 -28.28
C LYS A 68 -6.31 -59.81 -28.80
N ILE A 69 -5.05 -59.41 -28.99
CA ILE A 69 -3.97 -60.33 -29.35
C ILE A 69 -3.69 -61.29 -28.18
N LEU A 70 -3.63 -60.78 -26.94
CA LEU A 70 -3.42 -61.59 -25.74
C LEU A 70 -4.52 -62.63 -25.56
N GLU A 71 -5.79 -62.27 -25.74
CA GLU A 71 -6.94 -63.19 -25.68
C GLU A 71 -6.82 -64.37 -26.64
N ASN A 72 -6.14 -64.19 -27.77
CA ASN A 72 -5.95 -65.21 -28.80
C ASN A 72 -4.57 -65.88 -28.74
N THR A 73 -3.75 -65.58 -27.72
CA THR A 73 -2.42 -66.15 -27.54
C THR A 73 -2.44 -67.28 -26.49
N PRO A 74 -1.93 -68.48 -26.80
CA PRO A 74 -1.87 -69.57 -25.82
C PRO A 74 -0.98 -69.24 -24.61
N THR A 75 -1.46 -69.58 -23.40
CA THR A 75 -0.81 -69.28 -22.11
C THR A 75 0.53 -69.98 -21.88
N ASN A 76 0.84 -71.02 -22.68
CA ASN A 76 2.07 -71.79 -22.59
C ASN A 76 3.23 -71.20 -23.42
N THR A 77 3.02 -70.06 -24.08
CA THR A 77 4.05 -69.41 -24.92
C THR A 77 4.78 -68.31 -24.14
N SER A 78 6.08 -68.14 -24.40
CA SER A 78 6.87 -67.04 -23.85
C SER A 78 6.34 -65.64 -24.26
N ALA A 79 5.59 -65.58 -25.37
CA ALA A 79 4.94 -64.36 -25.85
C ALA A 79 3.75 -63.92 -24.98
N TYR A 80 3.08 -64.84 -24.28
CA TYR A 80 1.90 -64.53 -23.46
C TYR A 80 2.23 -63.55 -22.33
N GLU A 81 3.30 -63.83 -21.57
CA GLU A 81 3.76 -62.96 -20.46
C GLU A 81 4.20 -61.58 -20.98
N ALA A 82 4.93 -61.54 -22.11
CA ALA A 82 5.36 -60.29 -22.73
C ALA A 82 4.17 -59.45 -23.21
N LEU A 83 3.16 -60.08 -23.82
CA LEU A 83 1.92 -59.42 -24.25
C LEU A 83 1.10 -58.94 -23.05
N GLN A 84 1.01 -59.73 -21.98
CA GLN A 84 0.32 -59.34 -20.77
C GLN A 84 0.98 -58.11 -20.12
N ALA A 85 2.31 -58.08 -20.05
CA ALA A 85 3.07 -56.92 -19.60
C ALA A 85 2.82 -55.70 -20.51
N ALA A 86 2.81 -55.89 -21.84
CA ALA A 86 2.55 -54.81 -22.80
C ALA A 86 1.14 -54.22 -22.67
N VAL A 87 0.11 -55.05 -22.47
CA VAL A 87 -1.28 -54.60 -22.22
C VAL A 87 -1.34 -53.76 -20.95
N ARG A 88 -0.76 -54.24 -19.84
CA ARG A 88 -0.71 -53.50 -18.57
C ARG A 88 0.03 -52.17 -18.73
N ALA A 89 1.18 -52.17 -19.38
CA ALA A 89 1.97 -50.96 -19.62
C ALA A 89 1.20 -49.93 -20.45
N MET A 90 0.53 -50.35 -21.53
CA MET A 90 -0.26 -49.44 -22.37
C MET A 90 -1.52 -48.93 -21.69
N ALA A 91 -2.15 -49.75 -20.84
CA ALA A 91 -3.24 -49.29 -19.98
C ALA A 91 -2.74 -48.21 -19.00
N GLN A 92 -1.59 -48.44 -18.37
CA GLN A 92 -0.98 -47.46 -17.46
C GLN A 92 -0.64 -46.14 -18.17
N VAL A 93 -0.11 -46.20 -19.39
CA VAL A 93 0.17 -45.00 -20.19
C VAL A 93 -1.09 -44.17 -20.43
N ASN A 94 -2.22 -44.81 -20.75
CA ASN A 94 -3.49 -44.10 -20.94
C ASN A 94 -3.99 -43.47 -19.65
N THR A 95 -3.90 -44.20 -18.52
CA THR A 95 -4.24 -43.65 -17.20
C THR A 95 -3.38 -42.44 -16.87
N ASN A 96 -2.06 -42.51 -17.10
CA ASN A 96 -1.12 -41.41 -16.85
C ASN A 96 -1.42 -40.18 -17.72
N ILE A 97 -1.71 -40.38 -19.01
CA ILE A 97 -2.09 -39.30 -19.94
C ILE A 97 -3.39 -38.64 -19.51
N ASN A 98 -4.40 -39.43 -19.17
CA ASN A 98 -5.70 -38.92 -18.73
C ASN A 98 -5.57 -38.12 -17.43
N GLU A 99 -4.79 -38.62 -16.48
CA GLU A 99 -4.54 -37.93 -15.22
C GLU A 99 -3.72 -36.64 -15.43
N TYR A 100 -2.73 -36.65 -16.34
CA TYR A 100 -2.01 -35.43 -16.72
C TYR A 100 -2.95 -34.38 -17.36
N LYS A 101 -3.84 -34.80 -18.26
CA LYS A 101 -4.86 -33.92 -18.85
C LYS A 101 -5.74 -33.30 -17.76
N ARG A 102 -6.26 -34.13 -16.85
CA ARG A 102 -7.09 -33.70 -15.72
C ARG A 102 -6.37 -32.69 -14.81
N ARG A 103 -5.11 -32.95 -14.45
CA ARG A 103 -4.29 -32.01 -13.66
C ARG A 103 -4.13 -30.66 -14.36
N ARG A 104 -3.91 -30.65 -15.68
CA ARG A 104 -3.78 -29.41 -16.46
C ARG A 104 -5.11 -28.64 -16.57
N GLU A 105 -6.23 -29.34 -16.73
CA GLU A 105 -7.57 -28.74 -16.72
C GLU A 105 -7.88 -28.10 -15.35
N VAL A 106 -7.58 -28.82 -14.26
CA VAL A 106 -7.71 -28.33 -12.88
C VAL A 106 -6.80 -27.11 -12.65
N ALA A 107 -5.54 -27.18 -13.06
CA ALA A 107 -4.63 -26.04 -12.99
C ALA A 107 -5.22 -24.84 -13.72
N THR A 108 -5.63 -25.00 -14.98
CA THR A 108 -6.20 -23.89 -15.78
C THR A 108 -7.46 -23.29 -15.16
N LYS A 109 -8.31 -24.14 -14.57
CA LYS A 109 -9.57 -23.74 -13.94
C LYS A 109 -9.38 -22.92 -12.66
N TYR A 110 -8.36 -23.23 -11.87
CA TYR A 110 -8.16 -22.63 -10.54
C TYR A 110 -6.92 -21.73 -10.42
N ASN A 111 -6.10 -21.63 -11.48
CA ASN A 111 -4.92 -20.76 -11.53
C ASN A 111 -5.26 -19.31 -11.91
N LYS A 112 -6.43 -19.07 -12.51
CA LYS A 112 -6.87 -17.71 -12.84
C LYS A 112 -7.49 -17.05 -11.62
N ALA A 113 -6.81 -16.04 -11.09
CA ALA A 113 -7.44 -15.02 -10.26
C ALA A 113 -8.43 -14.24 -11.13
N GLU A 114 -9.68 -14.70 -11.22
CA GLU A 114 -10.73 -13.85 -11.76
C GLU A 114 -10.84 -12.63 -10.83
N GLN A 115 -10.40 -11.46 -11.31
CA GLN A 115 -10.65 -10.18 -10.65
C GLN A 115 -12.14 -9.85 -10.77
N LEU A 116 -12.96 -10.61 -10.07
CA LEU A 116 -14.40 -10.43 -10.01
C LEU A 116 -14.68 -9.28 -9.07
N THR A 117 -15.46 -8.30 -9.55
CA THR A 117 -16.01 -7.27 -8.69
C THR A 117 -16.93 -7.91 -7.65
N LEU A 118 -17.17 -7.21 -6.53
CA LEU A 118 -18.09 -7.67 -5.49
C LEU A 118 -19.48 -8.01 -6.07
N ARG A 119 -19.91 -7.25 -7.07
CA ARG A 119 -21.17 -7.47 -7.80
C ARG A 119 -21.16 -8.77 -8.60
N ASP A 120 -20.07 -9.07 -9.31
CA ASP A 120 -19.93 -10.32 -10.07
C ASP A 120 -19.86 -11.55 -9.15
N ARG A 121 -19.25 -11.38 -7.97
CA ARG A 121 -19.26 -12.41 -6.92
C ARG A 121 -20.67 -12.63 -6.38
N LEU A 122 -21.42 -11.55 -6.16
CA LEU A 122 -22.81 -11.62 -5.69
C LEU A 122 -23.73 -12.30 -6.72
N ALA A 123 -23.57 -11.97 -8.00
CA ALA A 123 -24.34 -12.54 -9.09
C ALA A 123 -24.07 -14.04 -9.32
N ARG A 124 -22.91 -14.55 -8.88
CA ARG A 124 -22.53 -15.96 -8.97
C ARG A 124 -22.86 -16.78 -7.72
N LEU A 125 -23.42 -16.16 -6.68
CA LEU A 125 -23.90 -16.86 -5.49
C LEU A 125 -25.08 -17.75 -5.87
N ASN A 126 -24.83 -19.06 -5.93
CA ASN A 126 -25.85 -20.09 -6.10
C ASN A 126 -26.15 -20.70 -4.74
N THR A 127 -27.42 -20.91 -4.40
CA THR A 127 -27.89 -21.61 -3.19
C THR A 127 -27.12 -22.91 -2.94
N HIS A 128 -26.83 -23.69 -4.00
CA HIS A 128 -26.06 -24.93 -3.90
C HIS A 128 -24.57 -24.70 -3.58
N SER A 129 -23.99 -23.58 -4.02
CA SER A 129 -22.60 -23.21 -3.68
C SER A 129 -22.45 -22.73 -2.23
N ILE A 130 -23.46 -22.04 -1.72
CA ILE A 130 -23.54 -21.58 -0.33
C ILE A 130 -23.71 -22.78 0.58
N ALA A 131 -24.63 -23.70 0.26
CA ALA A 131 -24.83 -24.95 1.00
C ALA A 131 -23.53 -25.75 1.13
N LYS A 132 -22.74 -25.87 0.06
CA LYS A 132 -21.42 -26.53 0.12
C LYS A 132 -20.42 -25.78 1.01
N LYS A 133 -20.38 -24.45 0.96
CA LYS A 133 -19.52 -23.67 1.86
C LYS A 133 -19.90 -23.86 3.34
N THR A 134 -21.20 -23.89 3.65
CA THR A 134 -21.68 -24.14 5.02
C THR A 134 -21.36 -25.55 5.50
N THR A 135 -21.54 -26.57 4.65
CA THR A 135 -21.19 -27.96 5.01
C THR A 135 -19.69 -28.12 5.25
N ARG A 136 -18.85 -27.50 4.41
CA ARG A 136 -17.38 -27.48 4.61
C ARG A 136 -17.00 -26.81 5.92
N LEU A 137 -17.60 -25.65 6.24
CA LEU A 137 -17.35 -24.96 7.51
C LEU A 137 -17.74 -25.83 8.72
N SER A 138 -18.90 -26.48 8.65
CA SER A 138 -19.35 -27.40 9.68
C SER A 138 -18.37 -28.55 9.89
N ARG A 139 -17.90 -29.19 8.81
CA ARG A 139 -16.91 -30.27 8.88
C ARG A 139 -15.58 -29.78 9.44
N LEU A 140 -15.14 -28.60 9.02
CA LEU A 140 -13.92 -28.02 9.54
C LEU A 140 -13.97 -27.81 11.06
N LEU A 141 -15.09 -27.29 11.56
CA LEU A 141 -15.29 -27.13 13.00
C LEU A 141 -15.27 -28.47 13.73
N MET A 142 -15.82 -29.53 13.13
CA MET A 142 -15.75 -30.89 13.70
C MET A 142 -14.31 -31.42 13.81
N HIS A 143 -13.42 -31.05 12.90
CA HIS A 143 -11.99 -31.36 13.04
C HIS A 143 -11.33 -30.58 14.17
N GLU A 144 -11.61 -29.27 14.28
CA GLU A 144 -11.02 -28.42 15.33
C GLU A 144 -11.51 -28.80 16.74
N THR A 145 -12.73 -29.33 16.86
CA THR A 145 -13.29 -29.82 18.13
C THR A 145 -12.94 -31.28 18.43
N GLY A 146 -12.26 -31.98 17.50
CA GLY A 146 -11.90 -33.39 17.65
C GLY A 146 -13.09 -34.36 17.54
N ILE A 147 -14.26 -33.90 17.09
CA ILE A 147 -15.46 -34.73 16.87
C ILE A 147 -15.25 -35.67 15.68
N VAL A 148 -14.54 -35.20 14.64
CA VAL A 148 -14.17 -35.99 13.45
C VAL A 148 -12.65 -35.94 13.27
N ALA A 149 -12.04 -37.11 13.10
CA ALA A 149 -10.59 -37.21 12.87
C ALA A 149 -10.20 -36.49 11.57
N LYS A 150 -9.21 -35.60 11.64
CA LYS A 150 -8.65 -34.92 10.46
C LYS A 150 -7.79 -35.91 9.67
N THR A 151 -7.91 -35.93 8.35
CA THR A 151 -6.94 -36.64 7.50
C THR A 151 -5.57 -35.97 7.65
N GLU A 152 -4.61 -36.67 8.27
CA GLU A 152 -3.22 -36.21 8.36
C GLU A 152 -2.48 -36.50 7.04
N ASP A 153 -1.98 -35.44 6.41
CA ASP A 153 -1.08 -35.53 5.25
C ASP A 153 0.19 -34.74 5.58
N ARG A 154 1.02 -35.31 6.45
CA ARG A 154 2.20 -34.64 7.02
C ARG A 154 3.16 -34.13 5.94
N GLU A 155 3.35 -34.90 4.87
CA GLU A 155 4.23 -34.52 3.77
C GLU A 155 3.71 -33.28 3.04
N TYR A 156 2.40 -33.19 2.82
CA TYR A 156 1.79 -32.00 2.24
C TYR A 156 1.75 -30.83 3.22
N ASP A 157 1.46 -31.07 4.51
CA ASP A 157 1.35 -30.03 5.53
C ASP A 157 2.70 -29.28 5.67
N GLU A 158 3.83 -29.99 5.69
CA GLU A 158 5.17 -29.37 5.66
C GLU A 158 5.43 -28.56 4.39
N LEU A 159 4.92 -29.04 3.25
CA LEU A 159 5.07 -28.36 1.96
C LEU A 159 4.22 -27.09 1.88
N GLU A 160 2.99 -27.12 2.41
CA GLU A 160 2.12 -25.96 2.53
C GLU A 160 2.75 -24.91 3.46
N GLU A 161 3.30 -25.32 4.61
CA GLU A 161 3.98 -24.41 5.54
C GLU A 161 5.15 -23.67 4.86
N LYS A 162 6.01 -24.41 4.13
CA LYS A 162 7.11 -23.82 3.35
C LYS A 162 6.60 -22.81 2.32
N PHE A 163 5.50 -23.14 1.63
CA PHE A 163 4.89 -22.24 0.66
C PHE A 163 4.32 -20.97 1.31
N GLN A 164 3.65 -21.08 2.45
CA GLN A 164 3.11 -19.91 3.17
C GLN A 164 4.23 -19.02 3.73
N CYS A 165 5.32 -19.62 4.21
CA CYS A 165 6.52 -18.89 4.63
C CYS A 165 7.13 -18.10 3.47
N LEU A 166 7.24 -18.70 2.29
CA LEU A 166 7.70 -18.03 1.07
C LEU A 166 6.80 -16.84 0.72
N VAL A 167 5.48 -17.03 0.64
CA VAL A 167 4.50 -15.97 0.37
C VAL A 167 4.65 -14.79 1.33
N SER A 168 4.71 -15.10 2.63
CA SER A 168 4.81 -14.11 3.69
C SER A 168 6.13 -13.33 3.59
N SER A 169 7.22 -14.04 3.29
CA SER A 169 8.56 -13.45 3.13
C SER A 169 8.65 -12.51 1.93
N VAL A 170 8.10 -12.91 0.78
CA VAL A 170 8.07 -12.05 -0.43
C VAL A 170 7.23 -10.80 -0.19
N SER A 171 6.07 -10.95 0.47
CA SER A 171 5.18 -9.84 0.80
C SER A 171 5.85 -8.86 1.76
N ALA A 172 6.45 -9.37 2.85
CA ALA A 172 7.19 -8.56 3.81
C ALA A 172 8.38 -7.83 3.17
N LEU A 173 9.14 -8.50 2.28
CA LEU A 173 10.25 -7.87 1.59
C LEU A 173 9.78 -6.71 0.70
N LYS A 174 8.66 -6.86 -0.02
CA LYS A 174 8.09 -5.76 -0.82
C LYS A 174 7.74 -4.55 0.06
N GLU A 175 7.03 -4.77 1.17
CA GLU A 175 6.68 -3.69 2.09
C GLU A 175 7.92 -3.03 2.71
N ASN A 176 8.93 -3.82 3.07
CA ASN A 176 10.19 -3.30 3.60
C ASN A 176 10.95 -2.45 2.58
N VAL A 177 11.00 -2.86 1.31
CA VAL A 177 11.63 -2.07 0.23
C VAL A 177 10.84 -0.78 -0.03
N ALA A 178 9.51 -0.83 -0.02
CA ALA A 178 8.67 0.35 -0.17
C ALA A 178 8.86 1.33 1.01
N SER A 179 8.90 0.83 2.24
CA SER A 179 9.17 1.63 3.44
C SER A 179 10.57 2.26 3.41
N TYR A 180 11.59 1.50 3.01
CA TYR A 180 12.95 2.00 2.82
C TYR A 180 12.98 3.17 1.82
N LEU A 181 12.30 3.03 0.67
CA LEU A 181 12.18 4.10 -0.31
C LEU A 181 11.48 5.34 0.26
N GLY A 182 10.38 5.17 0.98
CA GLY A 182 9.67 6.28 1.62
C GLY A 182 10.54 7.01 2.64
N HIS A 183 11.33 6.28 3.44
CA HIS A 183 12.28 6.89 4.38
C HIS A 183 13.42 7.62 3.66
N LEU A 184 13.94 7.04 2.58
CA LEU A 184 14.97 7.68 1.77
C LEU A 184 14.45 8.99 1.14
N GLU A 185 13.24 8.99 0.60
CA GLU A 185 12.61 10.20 0.05
C GLU A 185 12.40 11.26 1.14
N ALA A 186 11.91 10.88 2.32
CA ALA A 186 11.76 11.79 3.45
C ALA A 186 13.10 12.38 3.91
N PHE A 187 14.17 11.57 3.93
CA PHE A 187 15.53 12.02 4.25
C PHE A 187 16.06 13.02 3.23
N LEU A 188 15.69 12.90 1.96
CA LEU A 188 16.14 13.75 0.86
C LEU A 188 15.25 14.98 0.62
N LEU A 189 14.09 15.05 1.25
CA LEU A 189 13.13 16.15 1.10
C LEU A 189 13.72 17.53 1.48
N PRO A 190 14.51 17.68 2.57
CA PRO A 190 15.14 18.95 2.87
C PRO A 190 16.14 19.33 1.77
N THR A 191 15.93 20.49 1.14
CA THR A 191 16.82 21.03 0.11
C THR A 191 17.44 22.36 0.56
N PRO A 192 18.22 22.39 1.67
CA PRO A 192 18.78 23.63 2.21
C PRO A 192 19.73 24.33 1.21
N HIS A 193 20.35 23.56 0.31
CA HIS A 193 21.16 24.10 -0.77
C HIS A 193 20.35 25.05 -1.68
N LYS A 194 19.05 24.84 -1.90
CA LYS A 194 18.21 25.73 -2.73
C LYS A 194 17.89 27.09 -2.08
N CYS A 195 18.25 27.31 -0.83
CA CYS A 195 18.10 28.63 -0.22
C CYS A 195 19.17 29.58 -0.78
N GLU A 196 18.75 30.58 -1.55
CA GLU A 196 19.63 31.65 -2.04
C GLU A 196 20.06 32.56 -0.88
N LEU A 197 21.22 32.27 -0.29
CA LEU A 197 21.84 33.10 0.74
C LEU A 197 22.78 34.17 0.15
N GLN A 198 22.83 34.32 -1.18
CA GLN A 198 23.75 35.25 -1.89
C GLN A 198 25.23 35.05 -1.48
N LEU A 199 25.64 33.79 -1.28
CA LEU A 199 27.01 33.42 -1.00
C LEU A 199 27.67 33.01 -2.32
N ASP A 200 28.29 33.98 -3.00
CA ASP A 200 28.79 33.81 -4.37
C ASP A 200 30.13 33.06 -4.45
N GLU A 201 30.83 32.84 -3.33
CA GLU A 201 32.13 32.16 -3.30
C GLU A 201 32.32 31.32 -2.01
N GLY A 202 33.07 30.20 -2.10
CA GLY A 202 33.60 29.46 -0.96
C GLY A 202 32.94 28.10 -0.65
N PRO A 203 33.18 27.53 0.55
CA PRO A 203 32.75 26.17 0.95
C PRO A 203 31.24 25.90 0.83
N ALA A 204 30.42 26.94 0.96
CA ALA A 204 28.96 26.84 0.83
C ALA A 204 28.52 26.46 -0.59
N GLN A 205 29.22 26.96 -1.62
CA GLN A 205 28.92 26.65 -3.03
C GLN A 205 29.35 25.22 -3.40
N GLN A 206 30.47 24.74 -2.86
CA GLN A 206 30.90 23.35 -3.01
C GLN A 206 29.88 22.38 -2.39
N TYR A 207 29.40 22.69 -1.17
CA TYR A 207 28.31 21.93 -0.56
C TYR A 207 27.02 21.96 -1.40
N HIS A 208 26.68 23.11 -1.98
CA HIS A 208 25.51 23.24 -2.86
C HIS A 208 25.61 22.30 -4.06
N HIS A 209 26.73 22.36 -4.79
CA HIS A 209 26.97 21.51 -5.96
C HIS A 209 26.95 20.02 -5.60
N PHE A 210 27.58 19.64 -4.48
CA PHE A 210 27.54 18.27 -3.97
C PHE A 210 26.10 17.81 -3.68
N ALA A 211 25.33 18.60 -2.93
CA ALA A 211 23.97 18.26 -2.56
C ALA A 211 23.04 18.18 -3.78
N GLU A 212 23.18 19.11 -4.73
CA GLU A 212 22.42 19.12 -5.99
C GLU A 212 22.75 17.89 -6.84
N TYR A 213 24.04 17.55 -7.00
CA TYR A 213 24.46 16.37 -7.74
C TYR A 213 23.88 15.07 -7.17
N LEU A 214 23.88 14.92 -5.84
CA LEU A 214 23.26 13.77 -5.19
C LEU A 214 21.76 13.69 -5.49
N GLN A 215 21.04 14.81 -5.37
CA GLN A 215 19.59 14.85 -5.54
C GLN A 215 19.12 14.72 -6.99
N CYS A 216 19.85 15.32 -7.94
CA CYS A 216 19.45 15.35 -9.34
C CYS A 216 20.01 14.17 -10.14
N THR A 217 21.09 13.53 -9.68
CA THR A 217 21.78 12.47 -10.43
C THR A 217 21.78 11.14 -9.67
N VAL A 218 22.43 11.09 -8.50
CA VAL A 218 22.73 9.82 -7.81
C VAL A 218 21.45 9.13 -7.30
N PHE A 219 20.60 9.83 -6.56
CA PHE A 219 19.38 9.23 -6.00
C PHE A 219 18.32 8.86 -7.06
N PRO A 220 18.05 9.68 -8.08
CA PRO A 220 17.15 9.31 -9.17
C PRO A 220 17.63 8.06 -9.93
N GLU A 221 18.92 7.95 -10.23
CA GLU A 221 19.50 6.78 -10.89
C GLU A 221 19.37 5.53 -10.01
N PHE A 222 19.70 5.64 -8.72
CA PHE A 222 19.52 4.56 -7.75
C PHE A 222 18.06 4.10 -7.68
N LYS A 223 17.10 5.02 -7.57
CA LYS A 223 15.67 4.70 -7.52
C LYS A 223 15.21 3.99 -8.79
N GLN A 224 15.66 4.45 -9.96
CA GLN A 224 15.33 3.81 -11.24
C GLN A 224 15.89 2.39 -11.33
N ARG A 225 17.14 2.17 -10.88
CA ARG A 225 17.74 0.83 -10.84
C ARG A 225 17.01 -0.06 -9.85
N LEU A 226 16.73 0.42 -8.64
CA LEU A 226 16.00 -0.32 -7.61
C LEU A 226 14.61 -0.75 -8.09
N ASP A 227 13.87 0.13 -8.75
CA ASP A 227 12.56 -0.21 -9.31
C ASP A 227 12.66 -1.37 -10.32
N ARG A 228 13.61 -1.27 -11.26
CA ARG A 228 13.79 -2.25 -12.34
C ARG A 228 14.26 -3.61 -11.87
N VAL A 229 15.25 -3.67 -10.96
CA VAL A 229 15.89 -4.95 -10.59
C VAL A 229 15.44 -5.52 -9.24
N VAL A 230 14.66 -4.79 -8.45
CA VAL A 230 14.11 -5.26 -7.17
C VAL A 230 12.58 -5.17 -7.16
N CYS A 231 11.99 -3.98 -7.34
CA CYS A 231 10.54 -3.80 -7.18
C CYS A 231 9.72 -4.55 -8.25
N GLN A 232 10.06 -4.41 -9.53
CA GLN A 232 9.35 -5.09 -10.62
C GLN A 232 9.45 -6.63 -10.54
N PRO A 233 10.64 -7.23 -10.29
CA PRO A 233 10.75 -8.66 -10.03
C PRO A 233 9.95 -9.12 -8.81
N LEU A 234 9.92 -8.34 -7.71
CA LEU A 234 9.09 -8.68 -6.53
C LEU A 234 7.60 -8.68 -6.84
N CYS A 235 7.10 -7.68 -7.56
CA CYS A 235 5.71 -7.63 -8.00
C CYS A 235 5.38 -8.83 -8.91
N SER A 236 6.25 -9.13 -9.86
CA SER A 236 6.08 -10.28 -10.76
C SER A 236 6.05 -11.61 -10.00
N LEU A 237 6.92 -11.75 -8.99
CA LEU A 237 6.94 -12.95 -8.13
C LEU A 237 5.64 -13.07 -7.31
N LEU A 238 5.14 -11.97 -6.74
CA LEU A 238 3.86 -11.95 -6.03
C LEU A 238 2.70 -12.37 -6.94
N ASP A 239 2.64 -11.85 -8.17
CA ASP A 239 1.61 -12.21 -9.14
C ASP A 239 1.65 -13.72 -9.48
N MET A 240 2.85 -14.29 -9.59
CA MET A 240 3.04 -15.73 -9.84
C MET A 240 2.63 -16.61 -8.65
N LEU A 241 2.64 -16.08 -7.42
CA LEU A 241 2.24 -16.80 -6.20
C LEU A 241 0.72 -16.94 -6.07
N VAL A 242 -0.06 -16.06 -6.68
CA VAL A 242 -1.53 -16.02 -6.53
C VAL A 242 -2.19 -17.32 -6.98
N GLY A 243 -1.76 -17.88 -8.11
CA GLY A 243 -2.30 -19.12 -8.67
C GLY A 243 -2.11 -20.33 -7.75
N PRO A 244 -0.87 -20.66 -7.36
CA PRO A 244 -0.59 -21.70 -6.37
C PRO A 244 -1.32 -21.49 -5.03
N GLN A 245 -1.41 -20.25 -4.52
CA GLN A 245 -2.20 -19.95 -3.31
C GLN A 245 -3.68 -20.32 -3.46
N GLN A 246 -4.28 -20.03 -4.62
CA GLN A 246 -5.66 -20.41 -4.90
C GLN A 246 -5.83 -21.92 -4.96
N LEU A 247 -4.89 -22.64 -5.58
CA LEU A 247 -4.91 -24.10 -5.64
C LEU A 247 -4.78 -24.73 -4.24
N VAL A 248 -3.89 -24.23 -3.39
CA VAL A 248 -3.75 -24.67 -1.98
C VAL A 248 -5.06 -24.48 -1.23
N LYS A 249 -5.68 -23.29 -1.32
CA LYS A 249 -7.00 -23.02 -0.72
C LYS A 249 -8.08 -23.95 -1.28
N LYS A 250 -8.08 -24.20 -2.60
CA LYS A 250 -9.05 -25.08 -3.26
C LYS A 250 -8.86 -26.54 -2.89
N ARG A 251 -7.63 -26.99 -2.64
CA ARG A 251 -7.34 -28.33 -2.13
C ARG A 251 -8.05 -28.54 -0.80
N LEU A 252 -7.92 -27.61 0.15
CA LEU A 252 -8.59 -27.69 1.44
C LEU A 252 -10.12 -27.74 1.30
N ASP A 253 -10.70 -26.85 0.49
CA ASP A 253 -12.15 -26.87 0.19
C ASP A 253 -12.60 -28.26 -0.30
N LYS A 254 -11.77 -28.91 -1.14
CA LYS A 254 -12.09 -30.17 -1.81
C LYS A 254 -11.76 -31.41 -1.00
N LEU A 255 -10.81 -31.33 -0.07
CA LEU A 255 -10.57 -32.36 0.93
C LEU A 255 -11.81 -32.57 1.79
N LEU A 256 -12.43 -31.48 2.24
CA LEU A 256 -13.65 -31.55 3.06
C LEU A 256 -14.82 -32.18 2.29
N ASP A 257 -14.97 -31.85 0.99
CA ASP A 257 -15.96 -32.52 0.12
C ASP A 257 -15.64 -34.02 -0.04
N TYR A 258 -14.36 -34.39 -0.16
CA TYR A 258 -13.88 -35.76 -0.37
C TYR A 258 -14.12 -36.64 0.86
N GLU A 259 -13.79 -36.15 2.05
CA GLU A 259 -14.02 -36.84 3.32
C GLU A 259 -15.52 -37.11 3.54
N GLU A 260 -16.39 -36.15 3.21
CA GLU A 260 -17.84 -36.32 3.28
C GLU A 260 -18.35 -37.46 2.39
N ILE A 261 -17.86 -37.49 1.16
CA ILE A 261 -18.25 -38.51 0.20
C ILE A 261 -17.71 -39.88 0.62
N LEU A 262 -16.51 -39.94 1.22
CA LEU A 262 -15.96 -41.18 1.74
C LEU A 262 -16.79 -41.76 2.90
N GLU A 263 -17.19 -40.93 3.86
CA GLU A 263 -18.09 -41.35 4.94
C GLU A 263 -19.41 -41.87 4.37
N ARG A 264 -20.05 -41.11 3.48
CA ARG A 264 -21.30 -41.53 2.83
C ARG A 264 -21.13 -42.83 2.03
N LYS A 265 -20.00 -43.00 1.35
CA LYS A 265 -19.66 -44.25 0.64
C LYS A 265 -19.56 -45.43 1.60
N SER A 266 -18.98 -45.22 2.78
CA SER A 266 -18.87 -46.25 3.81
C SER A 266 -20.24 -46.65 4.38
N GLU A 267 -21.19 -45.70 4.45
CA GLU A 267 -22.55 -45.92 4.94
C GLU A 267 -23.50 -46.53 3.88
N MET A 268 -23.46 -46.02 2.64
CA MET A 268 -24.43 -46.34 1.57
C MET A 268 -23.89 -47.34 0.53
N GLY A 269 -22.61 -47.70 0.58
CA GLY A 269 -21.96 -48.68 -0.31
C GLY A 269 -21.86 -48.28 -1.78
N SER A 270 -22.38 -47.12 -2.17
CA SER A 270 -22.39 -46.62 -3.55
C SER A 270 -22.11 -45.11 -3.58
N VAL A 271 -21.55 -44.64 -4.70
CA VAL A 271 -21.21 -43.23 -4.94
C VAL A 271 -21.86 -42.83 -6.25
N THR A 272 -22.51 -41.66 -6.28
CA THR A 272 -23.07 -41.14 -7.53
C THR A 272 -21.96 -40.65 -8.47
N TYR A 273 -22.25 -40.59 -9.77
CA TYR A 273 -21.30 -40.06 -10.77
C TYR A 273 -20.78 -38.66 -10.41
N ASN A 274 -21.64 -37.79 -9.88
CA ASN A 274 -21.28 -36.42 -9.49
C ASN A 274 -20.35 -36.39 -8.26
N GLU A 275 -20.55 -37.30 -7.32
CA GLU A 275 -19.68 -37.46 -6.15
C GLU A 275 -18.33 -38.05 -6.55
N GLU A 276 -18.31 -39.04 -7.42
CA GLU A 276 -17.07 -39.62 -7.95
C GLU A 276 -16.26 -38.57 -8.74
N ALA A 277 -16.93 -37.70 -9.52
CA ALA A 277 -16.28 -36.56 -10.17
C ALA A 277 -15.71 -35.54 -9.16
N ALA A 278 -16.41 -35.28 -8.05
CA ALA A 278 -15.92 -34.41 -6.98
C ALA A 278 -14.71 -35.01 -6.26
N MET A 279 -14.71 -36.32 -5.98
CA MET A 279 -13.56 -37.03 -5.41
C MET A 279 -12.34 -36.95 -6.34
N ASN A 280 -12.53 -37.24 -7.63
CA ASN A 280 -11.47 -37.13 -8.64
C ASN A 280 -10.92 -35.71 -8.75
N THR A 281 -11.75 -34.68 -8.50
CA THR A 281 -11.30 -33.28 -8.48
C THR A 281 -10.33 -33.03 -7.33
N TYR A 282 -10.62 -33.52 -6.12
CA TYR A 282 -9.70 -33.43 -4.99
C TYR A 282 -8.38 -34.14 -5.29
N LEU A 283 -8.44 -35.40 -5.73
CA LEU A 283 -7.26 -36.21 -6.03
C LEU A 283 -6.37 -35.54 -7.09
N ALA A 284 -6.97 -34.95 -8.12
CA ALA A 284 -6.22 -34.23 -9.15
C ALA A 284 -5.55 -32.95 -8.63
N ILE A 285 -6.23 -32.15 -7.78
CA ILE A 285 -5.62 -30.97 -7.15
C ILE A 285 -4.47 -31.40 -6.23
N ASN A 286 -4.68 -32.41 -5.40
CA ASN A 286 -3.66 -32.92 -4.48
C ASN A 286 -2.43 -33.41 -5.24
N ALA A 287 -2.62 -34.27 -6.24
CA ALA A 287 -1.54 -34.81 -7.06
C ALA A 287 -0.78 -33.72 -7.83
N LEU A 288 -1.48 -32.67 -8.31
CA LEU A 288 -0.85 -31.52 -8.96
C LEU A 288 0.06 -30.76 -7.98
N LEU A 289 -0.45 -30.43 -6.79
CA LEU A 289 0.31 -29.66 -5.80
C LEU A 289 1.51 -30.45 -5.29
N VAL A 290 1.34 -31.72 -4.94
CA VAL A 290 2.46 -32.58 -4.50
C VAL A 290 3.55 -32.69 -5.56
N ALA A 291 3.19 -32.75 -6.85
CA ALA A 291 4.15 -32.86 -7.94
C ALA A 291 4.87 -31.54 -8.27
N GLU A 292 4.15 -30.41 -8.31
CA GLU A 292 4.66 -29.17 -8.90
C GLU A 292 5.07 -28.12 -7.84
N LEU A 293 4.41 -28.10 -6.68
CA LEU A 293 4.65 -27.07 -5.64
C LEU A 293 6.09 -27.10 -5.08
N PRO A 294 6.75 -28.25 -4.85
CA PRO A 294 8.14 -28.27 -4.38
C PRO A 294 9.10 -27.60 -5.37
N ARG A 295 8.92 -27.89 -6.67
CA ARG A 295 9.71 -27.30 -7.75
C ARG A 295 9.44 -25.81 -7.87
N PHE A 296 8.18 -25.40 -7.75
CA PHE A 296 7.81 -23.99 -7.74
C PHE A 296 8.47 -23.23 -6.58
N ILE A 297 8.39 -23.74 -5.34
CA ILE A 297 9.02 -23.13 -4.16
C ILE A 297 10.53 -22.97 -4.39
N GLN A 298 11.20 -24.00 -4.90
CA GLN A 298 12.63 -23.96 -5.17
C GLN A 298 13.01 -22.82 -6.13
N VAL A 299 12.31 -22.70 -7.25
CA VAL A 299 12.59 -21.65 -8.25
C VAL A 299 12.24 -20.26 -7.71
N ALA A 300 11.14 -20.14 -6.96
CA ALA A 300 10.75 -18.88 -6.33
C ALA A 300 11.77 -18.41 -5.27
N LEU A 301 12.31 -19.33 -4.47
CA LEU A 301 13.39 -19.03 -3.52
C LEU A 301 14.67 -18.58 -4.22
N GLN A 302 15.04 -19.22 -5.34
CA GLN A 302 16.19 -18.78 -6.14
C GLN A 302 15.99 -17.36 -6.67
N LEU A 303 14.79 -17.03 -7.17
CA LEU A 303 14.49 -15.68 -7.63
C LEU A 303 14.55 -14.66 -6.48
N LEU A 304 13.97 -14.99 -5.33
CA LEU A 304 14.02 -14.16 -4.12
C LEU A 304 15.47 -13.90 -3.67
N GLU A 305 16.31 -14.92 -3.71
CA GLU A 305 17.73 -14.80 -3.39
C GLU A 305 18.48 -13.86 -4.36
N GLN A 306 18.18 -13.92 -5.66
CA GLN A 306 18.75 -13.00 -6.65
C GLN A 306 18.28 -11.56 -6.44
N ILE A 307 17.01 -11.36 -6.07
CA ILE A 307 16.47 -10.04 -5.73
C ILE A 307 17.21 -9.46 -4.53
N LEU A 308 17.42 -10.26 -3.46
CA LEU A 308 18.15 -9.81 -2.27
C LEU A 308 19.61 -9.48 -2.56
N ARG A 309 20.29 -10.30 -3.38
CA ARG A 309 21.64 -9.98 -3.87
C ARG A 309 21.69 -8.68 -4.66
N SER A 310 20.71 -8.46 -5.54
CA SER A 310 20.61 -7.24 -6.34
C SER A 310 20.39 -6.01 -5.45
N LEU A 311 19.49 -6.09 -4.47
CA LEU A 311 19.28 -5.04 -3.47
C LEU A 311 20.59 -4.72 -2.73
N SER A 312 21.30 -5.74 -2.27
CA SER A 312 22.54 -5.59 -1.51
C SER A 312 23.65 -4.95 -2.36
N ALA A 313 23.73 -5.33 -3.64
CA ALA A 313 24.66 -4.72 -4.59
C ALA A 313 24.31 -3.24 -4.85
N LEU A 314 23.04 -2.91 -5.08
CA LEU A 314 22.60 -1.53 -5.30
C LEU A 314 22.90 -0.63 -4.10
N LEU A 315 22.65 -1.10 -2.88
CA LEU A 315 22.96 -0.34 -1.66
C LEU A 315 24.46 -0.09 -1.51
N ARG A 316 25.29 -1.10 -1.82
CA ARG A 316 26.75 -0.96 -1.81
C ARG A 316 27.23 0.02 -2.88
N ASP A 317 26.69 -0.06 -4.10
CA ASP A 317 27.04 0.85 -5.19
C ASP A 317 26.67 2.30 -4.84
N LEU A 318 25.48 2.51 -4.26
CA LEU A 318 25.04 3.83 -3.78
C LEU A 318 26.01 4.38 -2.73
N ALA A 319 26.34 3.57 -1.72
CA ALA A 319 27.26 3.98 -0.66
C ALA A 319 28.65 4.34 -1.22
N ALA A 320 29.17 3.53 -2.14
CA ALA A 320 30.45 3.77 -2.78
C ALA A 320 30.45 5.05 -3.63
N GLN A 321 29.37 5.29 -4.40
CA GLN A 321 29.24 6.48 -5.24
C GLN A 321 29.12 7.76 -4.40
N VAL A 322 28.32 7.74 -3.33
CA VAL A 322 28.18 8.87 -2.40
C VAL A 322 29.50 9.15 -1.69
N LEU A 323 30.18 8.11 -1.18
CA LEU A 323 31.46 8.26 -0.50
C LEU A 323 32.52 8.85 -1.43
N HIS A 324 32.67 8.29 -2.63
CA HIS A 324 33.64 8.76 -3.62
C HIS A 324 33.41 10.23 -3.98
N GLN A 325 32.15 10.64 -4.18
CA GLN A 325 31.83 12.04 -4.46
C GLN A 325 32.13 12.93 -3.24
N ALA A 326 31.79 12.50 -2.03
CA ALA A 326 32.05 13.27 -0.82
C ALA A 326 33.55 13.49 -0.58
N GLU A 327 34.38 12.46 -0.80
CA GLU A 327 35.84 12.55 -0.70
C GLU A 327 36.41 13.53 -1.73
N LYS A 328 35.94 13.45 -2.98
CA LYS A 328 36.35 14.36 -4.07
C LYS A 328 36.02 15.83 -3.78
N GLU A 329 34.86 16.11 -3.19
CA GLU A 329 34.48 17.48 -2.81
C GLU A 329 35.27 17.95 -1.59
N LEU A 330 35.55 17.07 -0.63
CA LEU A 330 36.34 17.39 0.56
C LEU A 330 37.79 17.75 0.22
N GLU A 331 38.41 17.07 -0.74
CA GLU A 331 39.77 17.41 -1.24
C GLU A 331 39.85 18.80 -1.87
N GLN A 332 38.74 19.30 -2.43
CA GLN A 332 38.68 20.64 -3.03
C GLN A 332 38.41 21.73 -1.99
N MET A 333 38.08 21.37 -0.75
CA MET A 333 37.78 22.32 0.30
C MET A 333 39.06 22.76 1.01
N PRO A 334 39.28 24.07 1.23
CA PRO A 334 40.49 24.57 1.89
C PRO A 334 40.67 24.03 3.32
N HIS A 335 39.57 23.65 3.97
CA HIS A 335 39.57 23.10 5.32
C HIS A 335 39.71 21.57 5.37
N GLY A 336 39.61 20.87 4.23
CA GLY A 336 39.67 19.40 4.17
C GLY A 336 41.02 18.82 4.61
N HIS A 337 42.09 19.61 4.52
CA HIS A 337 43.43 19.23 4.96
C HIS A 337 43.79 19.74 6.37
N MET A 338 42.87 20.42 7.07
CA MET A 338 43.16 20.95 8.40
C MET A 338 43.09 19.84 9.46
N PRO A 339 44.02 19.82 10.43
CA PRO A 339 43.88 18.97 11.61
C PRO A 339 42.58 19.28 12.35
N LEU A 340 41.87 18.23 12.80
CA LEU A 340 40.56 18.36 13.45
C LEU A 340 40.52 19.40 14.59
N PRO A 341 41.54 19.52 15.48
CA PRO A 341 41.54 20.56 16.52
C PRO A 341 41.61 21.99 15.94
N SER A 342 42.38 22.18 14.87
CA SER A 342 42.53 23.48 14.19
C SER A 342 41.24 23.86 13.47
N PHE A 343 40.54 22.89 12.87
CA PHE A 343 39.24 23.11 12.26
C PHE A 343 38.22 23.60 13.30
N TRP A 344 38.09 22.90 14.43
CA TRP A 344 37.13 23.30 15.48
C TRP A 344 37.44 24.66 16.08
N LYS A 345 38.72 24.99 16.27
CA LYS A 345 39.11 26.32 16.71
C LYS A 345 38.68 27.40 15.72
N MET A 346 38.92 27.18 14.43
CA MET A 346 38.47 28.11 13.38
C MET A 346 36.95 28.28 13.37
N VAL A 347 36.18 27.20 13.54
CA VAL A 347 34.71 27.25 13.62
C VAL A 347 34.26 28.06 14.84
N GLU A 348 34.85 27.83 16.01
CA GLU A 348 34.53 28.54 17.25
C GLU A 348 34.84 30.03 17.12
N ASP A 349 36.03 30.39 16.62
CA ASP A 349 36.44 31.77 16.37
C ASP A 349 35.48 32.47 15.37
N THR A 350 35.11 31.78 14.27
CA THR A 350 34.20 32.32 13.25
C THR A 350 32.79 32.57 13.81
N LEU A 351 32.27 31.65 14.62
CA LEU A 351 30.96 31.80 15.26
C LEU A 351 30.96 32.94 16.29
N GLN A 352 32.04 33.07 17.07
CA GLN A 352 32.21 34.13 18.06
C GLN A 352 32.25 35.51 17.39
N ASP A 353 33.00 35.63 16.29
CA ASP A 353 33.10 36.88 15.51
C ASP A 353 31.77 37.24 14.87
N SER A 354 31.08 36.26 14.28
CA SER A 354 29.75 36.46 13.68
C SER A 354 28.72 36.89 14.71
N ALA A 355 28.71 36.27 15.90
CA ALA A 355 27.83 36.65 16.99
C ALA A 355 28.11 38.08 17.47
N SER A 356 29.38 38.45 17.54
CA SER A 356 29.80 39.82 17.92
C SER A 356 29.35 40.85 16.87
N GLN A 357 29.47 40.54 15.58
CA GLN A 357 28.99 41.39 14.50
C GLN A 357 27.47 41.55 14.54
N MET A 358 26.72 40.47 14.75
CA MET A 358 25.26 40.54 14.92
C MET A 358 24.85 41.40 16.11
N CYS A 359 25.49 41.21 17.27
CA CYS A 359 25.24 42.05 18.45
C CYS A 359 25.50 43.53 18.17
N ALA A 360 26.62 43.86 17.52
CA ALA A 360 26.96 45.23 17.13
C ALA A 360 25.94 45.81 16.14
N PHE A 361 25.49 45.01 15.17
CA PHE A 361 24.45 45.40 14.23
C PHE A 361 23.12 45.69 14.95
N CYS A 362 22.67 44.81 15.86
CA CYS A 362 21.46 45.02 16.65
C CYS A 362 21.54 46.30 17.48
N GLN A 363 22.66 46.56 18.15
CA GLN A 363 22.87 47.80 18.91
C GLN A 363 22.86 49.05 18.01
N THR A 364 23.46 48.96 16.83
CA THR A 364 23.44 50.05 15.85
C THR A 364 22.02 50.29 15.32
N PHE A 365 21.26 49.22 15.10
CA PHE A 365 19.88 49.32 14.67
C PHE A 365 19.00 49.97 15.74
N GLU A 366 19.11 49.51 16.99
CA GLU A 366 18.39 50.08 18.14
C GLU A 366 18.69 51.56 18.38
N THR A 367 19.93 52.00 18.11
CA THR A 367 20.33 53.41 18.26
C THR A 367 19.85 54.30 17.12
N VAL A 368 19.64 53.75 15.92
CA VAL A 368 19.19 54.49 14.73
C VAL A 368 17.67 54.48 14.59
N THR A 369 16.98 53.46 15.10
CA THR A 369 15.52 53.44 15.17
C THR A 369 15.02 54.25 16.36
N PRO A 370 14.19 55.30 16.18
CA PRO A 370 13.64 56.02 17.31
C PRO A 370 12.76 55.07 18.12
N SER A 371 13.06 54.90 19.42
CA SER A 371 12.22 54.15 20.35
C SER A 371 10.76 54.63 20.21
N PRO A 372 9.77 53.72 20.15
CA PRO A 372 8.37 54.11 20.17
C PRO A 372 8.15 55.02 21.39
N VAL A 373 7.72 56.25 21.15
CA VAL A 373 7.45 57.21 22.23
C VAL A 373 6.25 56.72 22.99
N ILE A 374 6.48 55.99 24.08
CA ILE A 374 5.45 55.64 25.06
C ILE A 374 5.23 56.90 25.91
N GLN A 375 4.34 57.78 25.47
CA GLN A 375 3.85 58.88 26.30
C GLN A 375 2.69 58.35 27.17
N PRO A 376 2.73 58.50 28.51
CA PRO A 376 1.56 58.27 29.33
C PRO A 376 0.47 59.28 28.96
N LEU A 377 -0.68 58.78 28.52
CA LEU A 377 -1.80 59.59 28.07
C LEU A 377 -2.38 60.38 29.23
N ASN A 378 -2.68 61.67 29.03
CA ASN A 378 -3.42 62.43 30.03
C ASN A 378 -4.91 61.98 30.05
N PRO A 379 -5.65 62.16 31.15
CA PRO A 379 -7.05 61.71 31.26
C PRO A 379 -8.02 62.32 30.22
N ALA A 380 -7.71 63.49 29.65
CA ALA A 380 -8.48 64.10 28.58
C ALA A 380 -8.18 63.49 27.21
N GLU A 381 -6.95 63.05 26.97
CA GLU A 381 -6.54 62.33 25.76
C GLU A 381 -7.06 60.90 25.73
N GLU A 382 -7.11 60.21 26.87
CA GLU A 382 -7.77 58.90 26.98
C GLU A 382 -9.25 58.97 26.58
N ARG A 383 -9.98 59.98 27.09
CA ARG A 383 -11.39 60.20 26.70
C ARG A 383 -11.54 60.49 25.21
N LYS A 384 -10.60 61.23 24.63
CA LYS A 384 -10.59 61.56 23.20
C LYS A 384 -10.30 60.33 22.35
N ILE A 385 -9.37 59.47 22.78
CA ILE A 385 -9.08 58.19 22.13
C ILE A 385 -10.29 57.26 22.24
N LEU A 386 -10.92 57.12 23.40
CA LEU A 386 -12.16 56.34 23.56
C LEU A 386 -13.29 56.86 22.65
N SER A 387 -13.38 58.18 22.46
CA SER A 387 -14.34 58.77 21.52
C SER A 387 -14.01 58.44 20.06
N LEU A 388 -12.74 58.40 19.68
CA LEU A 388 -12.31 58.04 18.33
C LEU A 388 -12.45 56.54 18.06
N VAL A 389 -12.06 55.68 19.02
CA VAL A 389 -12.27 54.23 18.99
C VAL A 389 -13.76 53.92 18.80
N SER A 390 -14.63 54.54 19.60
CA SER A 390 -16.07 54.28 19.50
C SER A 390 -16.70 54.76 18.19
N LYS A 391 -16.16 55.82 17.56
CA LYS A 391 -16.67 56.36 16.29
C LYS A 391 -16.15 55.64 15.04
N HIS A 392 -14.89 55.20 15.04
CA HIS A 392 -14.21 54.73 13.82
C HIS A 392 -13.64 53.31 13.91
N GLY A 393 -13.59 52.72 15.10
CA GLY A 393 -12.97 51.42 15.38
C GLY A 393 -11.47 51.53 15.69
N PRO A 394 -10.90 50.56 16.43
CA PRO A 394 -9.49 50.60 16.86
C PRO A 394 -8.50 50.49 15.69
N ASP A 395 -8.85 49.76 14.64
CA ASP A 395 -7.97 49.46 13.49
C ASP A 395 -7.70 50.68 12.59
N LYS A 396 -8.42 51.78 12.81
CA LYS A 396 -8.29 53.02 12.05
C LYS A 396 -7.55 54.11 12.80
N LEU A 397 -6.92 53.81 13.94
CA LEU A 397 -6.20 54.79 14.73
C LEU A 397 -4.73 54.89 14.32
N TYR A 398 -4.26 56.11 14.22
CA TYR A 398 -2.88 56.43 13.87
C TYR A 398 -2.32 57.48 14.82
N GLN A 399 -1.05 57.34 15.17
CA GLN A 399 -0.29 58.33 15.93
C GLN A 399 0.54 59.20 15.01
N VAL A 400 0.55 60.50 15.27
CA VAL A 400 1.39 61.47 14.57
C VAL A 400 2.84 61.33 15.00
N THR A 401 3.73 60.96 14.08
CA THR A 401 5.14 60.66 14.36
C THR A 401 6.04 61.91 14.41
N SER A 402 5.60 63.03 13.84
CA SER A 402 6.29 64.33 13.87
C SER A 402 5.31 65.50 13.72
N ASN A 403 5.67 66.70 14.19
CA ASN A 403 4.80 67.87 14.11
C ASN A 403 4.35 68.16 12.66
N ILE A 404 3.07 68.49 12.51
CA ILE A 404 2.41 68.80 11.24
C ILE A 404 1.91 70.25 11.34
N SER A 405 2.34 71.09 10.41
CA SER A 405 1.83 72.45 10.25
C SER A 405 0.96 72.50 9.01
N GLY A 406 -0.33 72.78 9.19
CA GLY A 406 -1.26 72.94 8.07
C GLY A 406 -0.86 74.15 7.24
N SER A 407 -0.61 73.93 5.95
CA SER A 407 -0.16 75.00 5.03
C SER A 407 -1.14 75.25 3.89
N ARG A 408 -2.07 74.32 3.64
CA ARG A 408 -3.12 74.42 2.61
C ARG A 408 -4.50 74.48 3.25
N ASP A 409 -5.48 74.86 2.45
CA ASP A 409 -6.88 74.84 2.85
C ASP A 409 -7.31 73.43 3.27
N LEU A 410 -7.98 73.33 4.42
CA LEU A 410 -8.36 72.09 5.13
C LEU A 410 -7.21 71.21 5.67
N ASP A 411 -5.94 71.66 5.66
CA ASP A 411 -4.87 70.92 6.34
C ASP A 411 -4.94 71.10 7.86
N LEU A 412 -4.72 70.02 8.61
CA LEU A 412 -4.65 70.09 10.06
C LEU A 412 -3.24 70.44 10.54
N THR A 413 -3.18 71.24 11.61
CA THR A 413 -1.96 71.44 12.40
C THR A 413 -2.02 70.52 13.61
N LEU A 414 -1.14 69.53 13.68
CA LEU A 414 -1.09 68.51 14.73
C LEU A 414 0.30 68.41 15.32
N GLN A 415 0.38 68.10 16.61
CA GLN A 415 1.64 67.87 17.31
C GLN A 415 2.01 66.39 17.31
N ARG A 416 3.32 66.09 17.36
CA ARG A 416 3.84 64.74 17.56
C ARG A 416 3.20 64.12 18.80
N GLY A 417 2.78 62.86 18.68
CA GLY A 417 2.15 62.09 19.75
C GLY A 417 0.62 62.09 19.71
N GLN A 418 -0.02 63.03 18.99
CA GLN A 418 -1.49 63.08 18.89
C GLN A 418 -2.05 61.88 18.12
N ILE A 419 -3.21 61.39 18.57
CA ILE A 419 -3.94 60.28 17.94
C ILE A 419 -5.06 60.81 17.07
N VAL A 420 -5.16 60.28 15.85
CA VAL A 420 -6.19 60.60 14.87
C VAL A 420 -6.81 59.32 14.32
N ALA A 421 -8.06 59.40 13.85
CA ALA A 421 -8.69 58.31 13.12
C ALA A 421 -8.58 58.55 11.60
N LEU A 422 -8.15 57.54 10.86
CA LEU A 422 -8.08 57.57 9.41
C LEU A 422 -9.49 57.46 8.81
N LEU A 423 -9.87 58.46 8.02
CA LEU A 423 -11.12 58.45 7.26
C LEU A 423 -10.89 57.98 5.82
N GLN A 424 -9.85 58.51 5.16
CA GLN A 424 -9.52 58.19 3.78
C GLN A 424 -8.00 58.27 3.54
N SER A 425 -7.44 57.27 2.86
CA SER A 425 -6.01 57.15 2.54
C SER A 425 -5.58 57.89 1.27
N MET A 426 -6.40 58.82 0.78
CA MET A 426 -6.09 59.70 -0.36
C MET A 426 -6.98 60.94 -0.32
N ASP A 427 -6.56 62.02 -0.99
CA ASP A 427 -7.39 63.22 -1.15
C ASP A 427 -8.44 63.08 -2.28
N THR A 428 -9.30 64.10 -2.42
CA THR A 428 -10.37 64.12 -3.44
C THR A 428 -9.85 64.17 -4.88
N LYS A 429 -8.53 64.37 -5.08
CA LYS A 429 -7.83 64.33 -6.36
C LYS A 429 -6.98 63.06 -6.53
N GLY A 430 -7.07 62.09 -5.62
CA GLY A 430 -6.37 60.80 -5.68
C GLY A 430 -4.94 60.80 -5.15
N ASN A 431 -4.49 61.85 -4.44
CA ASN A 431 -3.15 61.90 -3.89
C ASN A 431 -3.03 61.03 -2.62
N THR A 432 -2.30 59.92 -2.73
CA THR A 432 -2.07 58.95 -1.64
C THR A 432 -1.11 59.45 -0.55
N ASN A 433 -0.41 60.57 -0.76
CA ASN A 433 0.44 61.18 0.26
C ASN A 433 -0.33 62.12 1.20
N ARG A 434 -1.61 62.38 0.94
CA ARG A 434 -2.45 63.31 1.70
C ARG A 434 -3.70 62.61 2.19
N TRP A 435 -3.70 62.22 3.47
CA TRP A 435 -4.78 61.44 4.08
C TRP A 435 -5.76 62.34 4.81
N LEU A 436 -7.05 62.01 4.72
CA LEU A 436 -8.10 62.67 5.47
C LEU A 436 -8.25 61.99 6.83
N VAL A 437 -8.11 62.76 7.91
CA VAL A 437 -8.17 62.24 9.27
C VAL A 437 -9.14 63.02 10.15
N ASP A 438 -9.65 62.37 11.18
CA ASP A 438 -10.45 62.96 12.26
C ASP A 438 -9.58 63.09 13.51
N ALA A 439 -9.29 64.34 13.91
CA ALA A 439 -8.51 64.62 15.10
C ALA A 439 -9.37 64.72 16.37
N GLY A 440 -10.55 64.10 16.41
CA GLY A 440 -11.48 64.10 17.55
C GLY A 440 -12.22 65.43 17.71
N GLY A 441 -12.38 66.17 16.62
CA GLY A 441 -12.94 67.52 16.56
C GLY A 441 -12.88 68.05 15.13
N PRO A 442 -11.81 68.77 14.74
CA PRO A 442 -11.60 69.17 13.36
C PRO A 442 -11.21 67.96 12.49
N ARG A 443 -11.78 67.92 11.28
CA ARG A 443 -11.40 66.97 10.22
C ARG A 443 -10.62 67.72 9.15
N GLY A 444 -9.59 67.08 8.62
CA GLY A 444 -8.76 67.70 7.59
C GLY A 444 -7.62 66.80 7.19
N PHE A 445 -6.77 67.33 6.32
CA PHE A 445 -5.74 66.54 5.64
C PHE A 445 -4.40 66.59 6.38
N VAL A 446 -3.69 65.47 6.35
CA VAL A 446 -2.35 65.31 6.92
C VAL A 446 -1.46 64.45 6.01
N PRO A 447 -0.13 64.61 6.04
CA PRO A 447 0.78 63.78 5.26
C PRO A 447 0.82 62.32 5.75
N ALA A 448 0.66 61.36 4.83
CA ALA A 448 0.65 59.93 5.12
C ALA A 448 1.90 59.43 5.85
N GLY A 449 3.09 59.87 5.39
CA GLY A 449 4.38 59.46 5.98
C GLY A 449 4.65 60.01 7.39
N LYS A 450 3.73 60.81 7.95
CA LYS A 450 3.81 61.30 9.34
C LYS A 450 2.84 60.57 10.29
N LEU A 451 2.23 59.49 9.82
CA LEU A 451 1.30 58.68 10.59
C LEU A 451 1.81 57.25 10.72
N GLN A 452 1.63 56.66 11.90
CA GLN A 452 1.93 55.26 12.18
C GLN A 452 0.72 54.62 12.85
N PRO A 453 0.33 53.37 12.53
CA PRO A 453 -0.77 52.69 13.20
C PRO A 453 -0.59 52.72 14.73
N TYR A 454 -1.64 53.10 15.44
CA TYR A 454 -1.62 53.19 16.89
C TYR A 454 -2.02 51.84 17.51
N CYS A 455 -1.10 51.21 18.23
CA CYS A 455 -1.38 50.03 19.04
C CYS A 455 -1.56 50.45 20.52
N PRO A 456 -2.77 50.29 21.11
CA PRO A 456 -2.95 50.53 22.53
C PRO A 456 -2.15 49.49 23.32
N VAL A 457 -1.27 49.92 24.22
CA VAL A 457 -0.62 49.03 25.18
C VAL A 457 -1.69 48.57 26.17
N GLN A 458 -2.15 47.32 26.07
CA GLN A 458 -2.80 46.67 27.21
C GLN A 458 -1.78 46.65 28.34
N SER A 459 -2.09 47.22 29.50
CA SER A 459 -1.20 47.19 30.65
C SER A 459 -1.03 45.76 31.14
N GLN A 460 -0.09 45.03 30.55
CA GLN A 460 0.53 43.87 31.17
C GLN A 460 1.88 44.33 31.70
N GLN A 461 2.05 44.19 33.01
CA GLN A 461 3.35 44.38 33.66
C GLN A 461 4.40 43.52 32.93
N PRO A 462 5.60 44.04 32.64
CA PRO A 462 6.61 43.29 31.91
C PRO A 462 7.19 42.19 32.81
N VAL A 463 6.82 40.93 32.57
CA VAL A 463 7.60 39.78 33.03
C VAL A 463 8.78 39.65 32.07
N MET A 464 9.91 40.18 32.51
CA MET A 464 11.19 40.06 31.84
C MET A 464 11.70 38.62 32.06
N GLN A 465 11.35 37.68 31.17
CA GLN A 465 12.05 36.39 31.07
C GLN A 465 13.32 36.58 30.25
N MET A 466 14.37 37.06 30.92
CA MET A 466 15.73 36.81 30.47
C MET A 466 16.03 35.33 30.67
N LEU A 467 16.14 34.57 29.58
CA LEU A 467 16.89 33.32 29.60
C LEU A 467 18.36 33.70 29.72
N ALA A 468 18.88 33.63 30.95
CA ALA A 468 20.29 33.72 31.24
C ALA A 468 21.03 32.57 30.53
N LEU A 469 22.07 32.93 29.79
CA LEU A 469 23.07 32.01 29.28
C LEU A 469 23.90 31.54 30.49
N GLU A 470 23.50 30.41 31.09
CA GLU A 470 24.32 29.76 32.12
C GLU A 470 25.44 28.95 31.45
N SER A 471 26.64 29.51 31.53
CA SER A 471 27.88 28.77 31.38
C SER A 471 28.01 27.73 32.47
N SER A 472 27.89 26.45 32.12
CA SER A 472 28.49 25.38 32.91
C SER A 472 29.15 24.37 31.99
N THR A 473 30.47 24.31 32.13
CA THR A 473 31.35 23.28 31.61
C THR A 473 30.91 21.93 32.14
N GLU A 474 30.43 21.02 31.29
CA GLU A 474 30.58 19.58 31.55
C GLU A 474 30.81 18.80 30.26
N ARG A 475 31.69 17.81 30.41
CA ARG A 475 32.43 17.12 29.36
C ARG A 475 31.50 16.35 28.42
N ARG A 476 31.82 16.42 27.12
CA ARG A 476 31.48 15.40 26.12
C ARG A 476 31.71 13.99 26.70
N ARG A 477 30.64 13.21 26.79
CA ARG A 477 30.69 11.77 26.55
C ARG A 477 29.55 11.39 25.63
N HIS A 478 29.93 10.75 24.52
CA HIS A 478 29.03 10.05 23.63
C HIS A 478 28.32 8.92 24.38
N SER A 479 27.00 8.86 24.27
CA SER A 479 26.25 7.61 24.31
C SER A 479 24.92 7.79 23.57
N TYR A 480 24.73 6.96 22.54
CA TYR A 480 23.45 6.73 21.89
C TYR A 480 22.42 6.28 22.94
N ALA A 481 21.33 7.04 23.09
CA ALA A 481 20.05 6.57 23.61
C ALA A 481 18.95 7.45 23.02
N SER A 482 18.04 6.84 22.27
CA SER A 482 16.84 7.49 21.73
C SER A 482 15.95 7.98 22.88
N PRO A 483 15.41 9.20 22.87
CA PRO A 483 14.35 9.57 23.80
C PRO A 483 13.12 8.73 23.48
N GLU A 484 12.67 7.96 24.46
CA GLU A 484 11.39 7.25 24.44
C GLU A 484 10.28 8.30 24.29
N ALA A 485 9.47 8.17 23.22
CA ALA A 485 8.38 9.09 22.94
C ALA A 485 7.37 9.11 24.11
N PRO A 486 6.86 10.27 24.52
CA PRO A 486 5.83 10.34 25.55
C PRO A 486 4.59 9.59 25.07
N ARG A 487 4.15 8.62 25.88
CA ARG A 487 2.89 7.89 25.66
C ARG A 487 1.73 8.89 25.66
N PRO A 488 0.88 8.94 24.63
CA PRO A 488 -0.31 9.77 24.67
C PRO A 488 -1.24 9.23 25.77
N GLN A 489 -1.65 10.11 26.67
CA GLN A 489 -2.74 9.85 27.61
C GLN A 489 -4.00 9.53 26.80
N GLY A 490 -4.66 8.43 27.13
CA GLY A 490 -5.81 7.91 26.39
C GLY A 490 -6.95 8.90 26.35
N ALA A 491 -7.11 9.57 25.20
CA ALA A 491 -8.41 10.10 24.80
C ALA A 491 -9.28 8.90 24.42
N THR A 492 -10.35 8.67 25.16
CA THR A 492 -11.38 7.68 24.81
C THR A 492 -12.03 8.15 23.50
N PHE A 493 -11.57 7.62 22.37
CA PHE A 493 -12.27 7.77 21.10
C PHE A 493 -13.65 7.14 21.26
N ILE A 494 -14.71 7.96 21.26
CA ILE A 494 -16.05 7.45 20.98
C ILE A 494 -16.04 7.13 19.49
N PRO A 495 -16.20 5.86 19.07
CA PRO A 495 -16.19 5.53 17.65
C PRO A 495 -17.37 6.23 16.98
N ALA A 496 -17.09 7.07 15.97
CA ALA A 496 -18.11 7.80 15.20
C ALA A 496 -19.05 6.88 14.38
N PHE A 497 -18.88 5.56 14.50
CA PHE A 497 -19.55 4.55 13.72
C PHE A 497 -19.89 3.32 14.57
N GLN A 498 -21.10 2.79 14.41
CA GLN A 498 -21.57 1.53 14.99
C GLN A 498 -21.83 0.52 13.88
N VAL A 499 -21.55 -0.76 14.11
CA VAL A 499 -21.88 -1.84 13.18
C VAL A 499 -23.26 -2.38 13.52
N VAL A 500 -24.14 -2.49 12.52
CA VAL A 500 -25.48 -3.05 12.63
C VAL A 500 -25.67 -4.18 11.62
N ALA A 501 -26.61 -5.08 11.87
CA ALA A 501 -27.04 -6.08 10.90
C ALA A 501 -27.82 -5.40 9.76
N GLY A 502 -27.32 -5.38 8.54
CA GLY A 502 -28.04 -4.87 7.37
C GLY A 502 -29.21 -5.75 6.92
N PHE A 503 -29.16 -7.05 7.27
CA PHE A 503 -30.17 -8.04 6.92
C PHE A 503 -30.39 -9.01 8.08
N SER A 504 -31.61 -9.57 8.19
CA SER A 504 -31.87 -10.63 9.16
C SER A 504 -31.16 -11.93 8.76
N PHE A 505 -30.55 -12.60 9.72
CA PHE A 505 -29.82 -13.85 9.56
C PHE A 505 -30.32 -14.85 10.61
N ALA A 506 -30.70 -16.05 10.20
CA ALA A 506 -31.16 -17.10 11.11
C ALA A 506 -30.05 -18.14 11.28
N ALA A 507 -29.62 -18.35 12.52
CA ALA A 507 -28.61 -19.35 12.86
C ALA A 507 -29.10 -20.76 12.51
N ARG A 508 -28.25 -21.52 11.84
CA ARG A 508 -28.48 -22.92 11.41
C ARG A 508 -27.63 -23.92 12.18
N SER A 509 -26.71 -23.43 13.00
CA SER A 509 -25.85 -24.23 13.87
C SER A 509 -25.69 -23.53 15.23
N PRO A 510 -25.29 -24.26 16.29
CA PRO A 510 -25.07 -23.67 17.61
C PRO A 510 -23.88 -22.70 17.69
N GLN A 511 -23.10 -22.57 16.61
CA GLN A 511 -21.97 -21.63 16.51
C GLN A 511 -22.34 -20.35 15.75
N GLU A 512 -23.52 -20.30 15.15
CA GLU A 512 -24.08 -19.13 14.46
C GLU A 512 -24.99 -18.36 15.42
N ILE A 513 -25.10 -17.04 15.23
CA ILE A 513 -26.01 -16.20 16.01
C ILE A 513 -27.08 -15.59 15.12
N THR A 514 -28.34 -15.65 15.56
CA THR A 514 -29.46 -15.07 14.82
C THR A 514 -29.43 -13.55 14.97
N LEU A 515 -29.48 -12.83 13.85
CA LEU A 515 -29.55 -11.37 13.79
C LEU A 515 -30.87 -10.90 13.18
N GLN A 516 -31.37 -9.76 13.66
CA GLN A 516 -32.45 -9.02 13.01
C GLN A 516 -31.89 -7.80 12.28
N ALA A 517 -32.45 -7.47 11.12
CA ALA A 517 -32.07 -6.25 10.40
C ALA A 517 -32.21 -5.00 11.30
N GLY A 518 -31.20 -4.14 11.30
CA GLY A 518 -31.06 -2.96 12.15
C GLY A 518 -30.46 -3.22 13.53
N GLN A 519 -30.19 -4.49 13.91
CA GLN A 519 -29.68 -4.82 15.24
C GLN A 519 -28.20 -4.41 15.39
N PRO A 520 -27.83 -3.66 16.44
CA PRO A 520 -26.43 -3.32 16.69
C PRO A 520 -25.64 -4.56 17.12
N VAL A 521 -24.43 -4.69 16.59
CA VAL A 521 -23.53 -5.81 16.86
C VAL A 521 -22.12 -5.33 17.15
N ILE A 522 -21.39 -6.04 18.02
CA ILE A 522 -19.98 -5.79 18.26
C ILE A 522 -19.20 -6.80 17.42
N VAL A 523 -18.39 -6.32 16.47
CA VAL A 523 -17.50 -7.19 15.69
C VAL A 523 -16.25 -7.45 16.53
N LEU A 524 -16.09 -8.69 16.97
CA LEU A 524 -14.92 -9.12 17.74
C LEU A 524 -13.76 -9.45 16.79
N GLU A 525 -14.04 -10.22 15.74
CA GLU A 525 -13.07 -10.57 14.70
C GLU A 525 -13.73 -10.39 13.32
N PRO A 526 -13.12 -9.62 12.40
CA PRO A 526 -13.69 -9.38 11.07
C PRO A 526 -13.52 -10.57 10.10
N HIS A 527 -12.96 -11.68 10.58
CA HIS A 527 -12.73 -12.91 9.82
C HIS A 527 -13.07 -14.14 10.69
N ASP A 528 -13.18 -15.31 10.07
CA ASP A 528 -13.20 -16.58 10.81
C ASP A 528 -11.81 -16.95 11.38
N LYS A 529 -11.73 -18.04 12.16
CA LYS A 529 -10.46 -18.55 12.72
C LYS A 529 -9.39 -18.90 11.68
N LYS A 530 -9.73 -18.91 10.40
CA LYS A 530 -8.83 -19.17 9.27
C LYS A 530 -8.52 -17.94 8.42
N GLY A 531 -8.90 -16.75 8.88
CA GLY A 531 -8.66 -15.49 8.17
C GLY A 531 -9.56 -15.26 6.96
N SER A 532 -10.68 -15.99 6.83
CA SER A 532 -11.68 -15.71 5.79
C SER A 532 -12.52 -14.50 6.15
N ALA A 533 -12.44 -13.44 5.35
CA ALA A 533 -13.28 -12.23 5.48
C ALA A 533 -14.74 -12.42 5.04
N ASP A 534 -15.15 -13.65 4.69
CA ASP A 534 -16.56 -13.98 4.34
C ASP A 534 -17.44 -14.08 5.62
N TRP A 535 -16.83 -14.29 6.79
CA TRP A 535 -17.50 -14.47 8.07
C TRP A 535 -16.86 -13.61 9.15
N SER A 536 -17.67 -13.06 10.05
CA SER A 536 -17.19 -12.30 11.19
C SER A 536 -17.72 -12.90 12.48
N LEU A 537 -16.87 -12.95 13.51
CA LEU A 537 -17.28 -13.27 14.86
C LEU A 537 -17.89 -12.02 15.49
N VAL A 538 -19.16 -12.12 15.86
CA VAL A 538 -19.90 -10.99 16.45
C VAL A 538 -20.46 -11.34 17.81
N GLU A 539 -20.62 -10.32 18.65
CA GLU A 539 -21.27 -10.40 19.94
C GLU A 539 -22.53 -9.54 19.95
N VAL A 540 -23.65 -10.16 20.35
CA VAL A 540 -24.97 -9.55 20.40
C VAL A 540 -25.69 -10.02 21.66
N ASN A 541 -26.12 -9.07 22.50
CA ASN A 541 -26.79 -9.36 23.77
C ASN A 541 -26.03 -10.35 24.69
N GLY A 542 -24.69 -10.29 24.67
CA GLY A 542 -23.82 -11.19 25.45
C GLY A 542 -23.66 -12.61 24.90
N GLN A 543 -24.24 -12.91 23.74
CA GLN A 543 -24.02 -14.16 23.01
C GLN A 543 -23.05 -13.93 21.86
N ARG A 544 -22.14 -14.89 21.65
CA ARG A 544 -21.13 -14.85 20.59
C ARG A 544 -21.47 -15.90 19.54
N GLY A 545 -21.36 -15.52 18.27
CA GLY A 545 -21.54 -16.45 17.17
C GLY A 545 -21.10 -15.85 15.86
N TYR A 546 -20.96 -16.72 14.87
CA TYR A 546 -20.56 -16.31 13.53
C TYR A 546 -21.75 -15.84 12.71
N VAL A 547 -21.50 -14.81 11.92
CA VAL A 547 -22.43 -14.31 10.90
C VAL A 547 -21.66 -13.98 9.62
N PRO A 548 -22.30 -14.07 8.45
CA PRO A 548 -21.65 -13.63 7.21
C PRO A 548 -21.30 -12.15 7.30
N SER A 549 -20.05 -11.77 7.00
CA SER A 549 -19.59 -10.37 7.10
C SER A 549 -20.39 -9.42 6.19
N SER A 550 -20.91 -9.95 5.08
CA SER A 550 -21.79 -9.22 4.15
C SER A 550 -23.14 -8.81 4.74
N TYR A 551 -23.53 -9.34 5.90
CA TYR A 551 -24.77 -8.98 6.60
C TYR A 551 -24.55 -7.85 7.60
N LEU A 552 -23.32 -7.35 7.72
CA LEU A 552 -22.95 -6.26 8.63
C LEU A 552 -22.76 -4.96 7.87
N VAL A 553 -23.26 -3.87 8.43
CA VAL A 553 -23.18 -2.53 7.86
C VAL A 553 -22.71 -1.56 8.92
N THR A 554 -21.73 -0.74 8.58
CA THR A 554 -21.26 0.34 9.44
C THR A 554 -22.13 1.58 9.23
N VAL A 555 -22.76 2.07 10.30
CA VAL A 555 -23.61 3.27 10.30
C VAL A 555 -23.04 4.34 11.24
N PRO A 556 -23.12 5.63 10.88
CA PRO A 556 -22.67 6.72 11.76
C PRO A 556 -23.56 6.84 13.00
N VAL A 557 -22.95 7.07 14.16
CA VAL A 557 -23.68 7.29 15.42
C VAL A 557 -24.26 8.71 15.39
N GLN A 558 -25.59 8.86 15.34
CA GLN A 558 -26.22 10.18 15.49
C GLN A 558 -26.11 10.62 16.97
N GLU A 559 -25.41 11.73 17.23
CA GLU A 559 -25.43 12.40 18.53
C GLU A 559 -26.84 12.94 18.82
N PRO A 560 -27.39 12.77 20.05
CA PRO A 560 -28.55 13.53 20.46
C PRO A 560 -28.11 15.00 20.63
N THR A 561 -28.62 15.88 19.77
CA THR A 561 -28.50 17.33 19.91
C THR A 561 -29.04 17.78 21.27
N GLY A 562 -28.15 18.10 22.20
CA GLY A 562 -28.48 18.62 23.53
C GLY A 562 -27.36 19.54 24.01
N TRP A 563 -27.63 20.84 23.97
CA TRP A 563 -26.74 21.89 24.45
C TRP A 563 -26.47 21.77 25.96
N SER A 564 -25.20 21.94 26.38
CA SER A 564 -24.87 22.41 27.73
C SER A 564 -23.58 23.23 27.72
N LEU A 565 -23.69 24.45 28.24
CA LEU A 565 -22.61 25.43 28.44
C LEU A 565 -21.68 24.98 29.59
N PRO A 566 -20.38 25.35 29.55
CA PRO A 566 -19.47 25.07 30.66
C PRO A 566 -19.68 26.05 31.81
N VAL A 567 -19.62 25.52 33.05
CA VAL A 567 -19.32 26.26 34.28
C VAL A 567 -17.86 26.02 34.63
#